data_AF-A0A3B9TU45-F1
#
_entry.id   AF-A0A3B9TU45-F1
#
_cell.length_a   1.000
_cell.length_b   1.000
_cell.length_c   1.000
_cell.angle_alpha   90.00
_cell.angle_beta   90.00
_cell.angle_gamma   90.00
#
_symmetry.space_group_name_H-M   'P 1'
#
loop_
_entity.id
_entity.type
_entity.pdbx_description
1 polymer ?
#
loop_
_entity_poly.entity_id
_entity_poly.type
_entity_poly.pdbx_seq_one_letter_code
_entity_poly.pdbx_strand_id
1 'polypeptide(L)'
;VIKALGFDPEDIPTMFGAPELEVSKWGTIGVDWRTMMTNLPGVFAAGDIVRGASLVVWGVRDGRDAAESIHSYIMAQSEAPRVAATGA
;
A
#
# COMPACT_ATOMS: atom_id res chain seq x y z
N VAL A 1 31.94 -9.11 -15.94
CA VAL A 1 30.90 -8.15 -16.38
C VAL A 1 30.10 -7.74 -15.17
N ILE A 2 29.88 -6.44 -14.94
CA ILE A 2 29.00 -5.93 -13.89
C ILE A 2 27.76 -5.36 -14.58
N LYS A 3 26.58 -5.90 -14.27
CA LYS A 3 25.30 -5.40 -14.80
C LYS A 3 24.67 -4.50 -13.73
N ALA A 4 24.40 -3.25 -14.07
CA ALA A 4 23.82 -2.23 -13.20
C ALA A 4 22.60 -1.58 -13.89
N LEU A 5 21.64 -2.40 -14.32
CA LEU A 5 20.48 -1.98 -15.11
C LEU A 5 19.32 -1.46 -14.26
N GLY A 6 19.38 -1.65 -12.94
CA GLY A 6 18.30 -1.31 -12.01
C GLY A 6 17.46 -2.52 -11.64
N PHE A 7 16.21 -2.25 -11.25
CA PHE A 7 15.25 -3.23 -10.75
C PHE A 7 13.89 -2.97 -11.39
N ASP A 8 13.15 -4.06 -11.63
CA ASP A 8 11.76 -4.04 -12.07
C ASP A 8 10.87 -4.64 -10.96
N PRO A 9 9.59 -4.23 -10.85
CA PRO A 9 8.67 -4.82 -9.90
C PRO A 9 8.34 -6.27 -10.26
N GLU A 10 8.26 -7.12 -9.24
CA GLU A 10 7.80 -8.50 -9.37
C GLU A 10 6.26 -8.56 -9.47
N ASP A 11 5.71 -9.71 -9.89
CA ASP A 11 4.26 -9.95 -9.92
C ASP A 11 3.70 -10.19 -8.51
N ILE A 12 3.58 -9.09 -7.74
CA ILE A 12 3.10 -9.10 -6.36
C ILE A 12 1.68 -9.68 -6.22
N PRO A 13 0.69 -9.33 -7.07
CA PRO A 13 -0.65 -9.92 -6.99
C PRO A 13 -0.62 -11.46 -7.01
N THR A 14 0.16 -12.05 -7.92
CA THR A 14 0.30 -13.51 -8.00
C THR A 14 1.06 -14.07 -6.81
N MET A 15 2.19 -13.45 -6.42
CA MET A 15 3.03 -13.94 -5.32
C MET A 15 2.29 -13.94 -3.97
N PHE A 16 1.41 -12.98 -3.74
CA PHE A 16 0.63 -12.87 -2.50
C PHE A 16 -0.71 -13.62 -2.57
N GLY A 17 -1.06 -14.20 -3.72
CA GLY A 17 -2.36 -14.83 -3.92
C GLY A 17 -3.52 -13.84 -3.84
N ALA A 18 -3.28 -12.58 -4.22
CA ALA A 18 -4.22 -11.47 -4.19
C ALA A 18 -4.36 -10.89 -5.62
N PRO A 19 -4.97 -11.62 -6.58
CA PRO A 19 -5.13 -11.16 -7.96
C PRO A 19 -5.97 -9.88 -8.09
N GLU A 20 -6.76 -9.55 -7.09
CA GLU A 20 -7.54 -8.32 -6.99
C GLU A 20 -6.69 -7.09 -6.65
N LEU A 21 -5.43 -7.24 -6.23
CA LEU A 21 -4.54 -6.13 -5.92
C LEU A 21 -4.20 -5.37 -7.21
N GLU A 22 -4.63 -4.12 -7.29
CA GLU A 22 -4.41 -3.29 -8.47
C GLU A 22 -2.94 -2.88 -8.62
N VAL A 23 -2.43 -3.02 -9.84
CA VAL A 23 -1.10 -2.56 -10.24
C VAL A 23 -1.19 -1.52 -11.33
N SER A 24 -0.21 -0.62 -11.36
CA SER A 24 -0.05 0.34 -12.43
C SER A 24 0.37 -0.37 -13.73
N LYS A 25 0.35 0.37 -14.85
CA LYS A 25 0.89 -0.13 -16.13
C LYS A 25 2.37 -0.55 -16.08
N TRP A 26 3.09 -0.15 -15.02
CA TRP A 26 4.50 -0.47 -14.80
C TRP A 26 4.71 -1.63 -13.82
N GLY A 27 3.65 -2.26 -13.32
CA GLY A 27 3.72 -3.37 -12.35
C GLY A 27 3.89 -2.92 -10.89
N THR A 28 4.04 -1.62 -10.61
CA THR A 28 4.05 -1.10 -9.24
C THR A 28 2.66 -1.15 -8.62
N ILE A 29 2.58 -1.23 -7.29
CA ILE A 29 1.30 -1.28 -6.57
C ILE A 29 0.56 0.05 -6.71
N GLY A 30 -0.71 -0.02 -7.12
CA GLY A 30 -1.61 1.13 -7.19
C GLY A 30 -2.05 1.57 -5.80
N VAL A 31 -2.00 2.88 -5.54
CA VAL A 31 -2.46 3.49 -4.29
C VAL A 31 -3.16 4.83 -4.56
N ASP A 32 -4.01 5.25 -3.63
CA ASP A 32 -4.39 6.65 -3.50
C ASP A 32 -3.22 7.44 -2.89
N TRP A 33 -2.63 8.36 -3.65
CA TRP A 33 -1.48 9.16 -3.22
C TRP A 33 -1.70 10.03 -1.98
N ARG A 34 -2.96 10.30 -1.59
CA ARG A 34 -3.26 11.03 -0.36
C ARG A 34 -3.26 10.16 0.89
N THR A 35 -3.63 8.89 0.75
CA THR A 35 -3.80 7.97 1.89
C THR A 35 -2.79 6.84 1.89
N MET A 36 -2.08 6.63 0.78
CA MET A 36 -1.23 5.47 0.50
C MET A 36 -1.96 4.11 0.59
N MET A 37 -3.30 4.12 0.63
CA MET A 37 -4.10 2.90 0.65
C MET A 37 -4.22 2.35 -0.77
N THR A 38 -4.10 1.02 -0.89
CA THR A 38 -4.36 0.29 -2.12
C THR A 38 -5.87 0.24 -2.41
N ASN A 39 -6.28 -0.43 -3.49
CA ASN A 39 -7.69 -0.74 -3.72
C ASN A 39 -8.27 -1.71 -2.69
N LEU A 40 -7.43 -2.41 -1.91
CA LEU A 40 -7.84 -3.31 -0.84
C LEU A 40 -7.94 -2.55 0.49
N PRO A 41 -9.13 -2.51 1.13
CA PRO A 41 -9.32 -1.79 2.38
C PRO A 41 -8.36 -2.26 3.48
N GLY A 42 -7.66 -1.31 4.10
CA GLY A 42 -6.72 -1.59 5.19
C GLY A 42 -5.35 -2.10 4.74
N VAL A 43 -5.11 -2.23 3.43
CA VAL A 43 -3.80 -2.55 2.87
C VAL A 43 -3.19 -1.28 2.28
N PHE A 44 -1.97 -0.97 2.69
CA PHE A 44 -1.24 0.24 2.31
C PHE A 44 0.11 -0.14 1.70
N ALA A 45 0.60 0.69 0.79
CA ALA A 45 1.91 0.52 0.17
C ALA A 45 2.63 1.87 0.06
N ALA A 46 3.96 1.86 0.18
CA ALA A 46 4.77 3.07 0.16
C ALA A 46 6.19 2.78 -0.36
N GLY A 47 6.87 3.82 -0.86
CA GLY A 47 8.24 3.74 -1.35
C GLY A 47 8.35 3.15 -2.76
N ASP A 48 9.49 2.51 -3.05
CA ASP A 48 9.85 2.08 -4.41
C ASP A 48 8.84 1.09 -5.02
N ILE A 49 8.12 0.31 -4.20
CA ILE A 49 7.08 -0.61 -4.68
C ILE A 49 5.88 0.11 -5.32
N VAL A 50 5.66 1.38 -4.99
CA VAL A 50 4.61 2.24 -5.56
C VAL A 50 5.19 3.14 -6.65
N ARG A 51 6.34 3.76 -6.36
CA ARG A 51 6.93 4.84 -7.17
C ARG A 51 7.91 4.36 -8.24
N GLY A 52 8.50 3.17 -8.07
CA GLY A 52 9.72 2.76 -8.74
C GLY A 52 10.97 3.32 -8.05
N ALA A 53 12.16 2.99 -8.58
CA ALA A 53 13.45 3.36 -7.98
C ALA A 53 13.55 4.88 -7.69
N SER A 54 13.72 5.23 -6.41
CA SER A 54 13.74 6.63 -5.98
C SER A 54 14.82 6.92 -4.92
N LEU A 55 14.81 8.15 -4.40
CA LEU A 55 15.68 8.56 -3.30
C LEU A 55 15.10 8.10 -1.96
N VAL A 56 15.98 7.80 -1.00
CA VAL A 56 15.59 7.41 0.37
C VAL A 56 14.64 8.42 1.02
N VAL A 57 14.82 9.73 0.76
CA VAL A 57 13.93 10.76 1.31
C VAL A 57 12.47 10.59 0.87
N TRP A 58 12.23 10.08 -0.34
CA TRP A 58 10.89 9.80 -0.82
C TRP A 58 10.30 8.57 -0.15
N GLY A 59 11.09 7.50 0.01
CA GLY A 59 10.65 6.33 0.79
C GLY A 59 10.28 6.69 2.24
N VAL A 60 11.07 7.56 2.88
CA VAL A 60 10.76 8.07 4.23
C VAL A 60 9.50 8.94 4.24
N ARG A 61 9.32 9.79 3.24
CA ARG A 61 8.11 10.63 3.13
C ARG A 61 6.86 9.78 2.94
N ASP A 62 6.87 8.89 1.95
CA ASP A 62 5.75 8.01 1.63
C ASP A 62 5.39 7.12 2.83
N GLY A 63 6.41 6.62 3.56
CA GLY A 63 6.20 5.85 4.79
C GLY A 63 5.54 6.63 5.94
N ARG A 64 5.84 7.93 6.07
CA ARG A 64 5.17 8.80 7.06
C ARG A 64 3.72 9.06 6.69
N ASP A 65 3.45 9.34 5.42
CA ASP A 65 2.09 9.57 4.90
C ASP A 65 1.23 8.29 5.05
N ALA A 66 1.81 7.11 4.80
CA ALA A 66 1.16 5.83 5.04
C ALA A 66 0.90 5.57 6.53
N ALA A 67 1.85 5.87 7.43
CA ALA A 67 1.69 5.67 8.86
C ALA A 67 0.55 6.52 9.45
N GLU A 68 0.45 7.78 9.06
CA GLU A 68 -0.65 8.68 9.46
C GLU A 68 -2.01 8.15 8.99
N SER A 69 -2.06 7.64 7.76
CA SER A 69 -3.29 7.09 7.17
C SER A 69 -3.70 5.75 7.79
N ILE A 70 -2.75 4.86 8.06
CA ILE A 70 -2.96 3.61 8.79
C ILE A 70 -3.52 3.90 10.18
N HIS A 71 -2.90 4.85 10.90
CA HIS A 71 -3.35 5.27 12.22
C HIS A 71 -4.80 5.75 12.18
N SER A 72 -5.11 6.66 11.25
CA SER A 72 -6.44 7.21 11.07
C SER A 72 -7.47 6.12 10.73
N TYR A 73 -7.11 5.17 9.87
CA TYR A 73 -7.96 4.04 9.49
C TYR A 73 -8.27 3.11 10.66
N ILE A 74 -7.27 2.80 11.49
CA ILE A 74 -7.45 1.95 12.68
C ILE A 74 -8.32 2.68 13.73
N MET A 75 -8.06 3.96 13.99
CA MET A 75 -8.83 4.74 14.97
C MET A 75 -10.30 4.86 14.56
N ALA A 76 -10.58 5.13 13.28
CA ALA A 76 -11.94 5.17 12.76
C ALA A 76 -12.70 3.84 12.95
N GLN A 77 -12.02 2.70 12.83
CA GLN A 77 -12.64 1.39 13.10
C GLN A 77 -12.89 1.15 14.59
N SER A 78 -12.05 1.70 15.47
CA SER A 78 -12.22 1.55 16.92
C SER A 78 -13.38 2.39 17.48
N GLU A 79 -13.67 3.53 16.84
CA GLU A 79 -14.74 4.45 17.20
C GLU A 79 -16.08 4.11 16.53
N ALA A 80 -16.07 3.27 15.50
CA ALA A 80 -17.30 2.78 14.88
C ALA A 80 -18.19 2.12 15.93
N PRO A 81 -19.49 2.45 16.01
CA PRO A 81 -20.39 1.80 16.95
C PRO A 81 -20.32 0.30 16.71
N ARG A 82 -19.91 -0.47 17.73
CA ARG A 82 -20.11 -1.92 17.68
C ARG A 82 -21.60 -2.10 17.53
N VAL A 83 -22.05 -2.46 16.33
CA VAL A 83 -23.42 -2.92 16.13
C VAL A 83 -23.56 -4.06 17.12
N ALA A 84 -24.33 -3.82 18.18
CA ALA A 84 -24.54 -4.78 19.23
C ALA A 84 -24.92 -6.07 18.55
N ALA A 85 -24.21 -7.15 18.88
CA ALA A 85 -24.63 -8.50 18.55
C ALA A 85 -26.03 -8.68 19.14
N THR A 86 -27.04 -8.39 18.32
CA THR A 86 -28.45 -8.46 18.69
C THR A 86 -29.03 -9.54 17.80
N GLY A 87 -29.09 -10.74 18.36
CA GLY A 87 -30.05 -11.80 18.04
C GLY A 87 -29.92 -12.50 16.69
N ALA A 88 -29.48 -13.77 16.70
CA ALA A 88 -30.35 -14.93 16.82
C ALA A 88 -29.51 -16.19 17.12
#